data_AF-A0A1I4CIM8-F1
#
_entry.id   AF-A0A1I4CIM8-F1
#
_cell.length_a   1.000
_cell.length_b   1.000
_cell.length_c   1.000
_cell.angle_alpha   90.00
_cell.angle_beta   90.00
_cell.angle_gamma   90.00
#
_symmetry.space_group_name_H-M   'P 1'
#
loop_
_entity.id
_entity.type
_entity.pdbx_description
1 polymer ?
#
loop_
_entity_poly.entity_id
_entity_poly.type
_entity_poly.pdbx_seq_one_letter_code
_entity_poly.pdbx_strand_id
1 'polypeptide(L)'
;MKIAFFDCFSGISGDMSLAALVDAGADRHYIEEELSKIQIEPFSLEWKRVNKKGISALKMDVILDPHSPPTHHRHYSEIVKIINSCGFNDRVVALSTAIFEKIAIAEAKIHNIPIETVHFHEVGAIDSIVDVIGVALALDSLEVEKIWSSPVPLGSGTVRCDHGIYPVPAPATLEMMRGLPIAPTSYSMEMTTPTGAGIIAGVVDEFSKGFPSMIVETIGYGAGTRDLPNQPNVLRVVIGKTDPFIPKYQVQQQEIQSHGQMQEHEHHHKEHGHDHSHGHDHGHSHDHEHDHDHSHGHDHSHDHGHSHDHSHEHSHGHSHGHEHTHEQEHSHLRNLDQGRFRMIEQPHSHSHSHAHSHTDDHDADHDHHHKHDPSLHGQCTDIPPDLKQ
;
A
#
# COMPACT_ATOMS: atom_id res chain seq x y z
N MET A 1 0.31 -11.34 25.62
CA MET A 1 0.89 -11.27 24.28
C MET A 1 1.01 -9.82 23.85
N LYS A 2 2.21 -9.26 23.98
CA LYS A 2 2.60 -7.96 23.45
C LYS A 2 2.91 -8.08 21.96
N ILE A 3 2.30 -7.24 21.15
CA ILE A 3 2.42 -7.23 19.69
C ILE A 3 3.09 -5.92 19.25
N ALA A 4 4.02 -6.02 18.31
CA ALA A 4 4.42 -4.89 17.46
C ALA A 4 3.79 -5.07 16.08
N PHE A 5 2.95 -4.13 15.67
CA PHE A 5 2.38 -4.09 14.33
C PHE A 5 3.09 -3.05 13.47
N PHE A 6 3.75 -3.53 12.42
CA PHE A 6 4.43 -2.73 11.40
C PHE A 6 3.40 -2.35 10.32
N ASP A 7 2.93 -1.11 10.37
CA ASP A 7 2.05 -0.57 9.36
C ASP A 7 2.86 0.11 8.25
N CYS A 8 3.17 -0.71 7.24
CA CYS A 8 4.05 -0.39 6.12
C CYS A 8 3.40 0.46 5.02
N PHE A 9 2.35 1.25 5.31
CA PHE A 9 1.59 1.99 4.30
C PHE A 9 2.45 2.92 3.40
N SER A 10 3.62 3.37 3.91
CA SER A 10 4.58 4.18 3.15
C SER A 10 5.93 3.50 2.92
N GLY A 11 5.92 2.17 2.86
CA GLY A 11 7.14 1.39 2.68
C GLY A 11 7.88 1.18 4.00
N ILE A 12 9.10 0.66 3.89
CA ILE A 12 9.92 0.28 5.03
C ILE A 12 11.41 0.24 4.65
N SER A 13 12.24 0.75 5.55
CA SER A 13 13.70 0.65 5.53
C SER A 13 14.23 0.40 6.94
N GLY A 14 15.53 0.12 7.06
CA GLY A 14 16.19 -0.17 8.33
C GLY A 14 16.08 1.00 9.32
N ASP A 15 16.59 2.17 8.92
CA ASP A 15 16.50 3.43 9.64
C ASP A 15 15.07 3.80 10.08
N MET A 16 14.09 3.66 9.18
CA MET A 16 12.67 3.89 9.47
C MET A 16 12.15 2.91 10.52
N SER A 17 12.54 1.64 10.45
CA SER A 17 12.13 0.61 11.40
C SER A 17 12.66 0.88 12.80
N LEU A 18 13.96 1.15 12.91
CA LEU A 18 14.59 1.47 14.17
C LEU A 18 14.01 2.75 14.79
N ALA A 19 13.89 3.82 13.98
CA ALA A 19 13.32 5.07 14.45
C ALA A 19 11.86 4.94 14.89
N ALA A 20 11.04 4.15 14.18
CA ALA A 20 9.65 3.92 14.55
C ALA A 20 9.53 3.15 15.88
N LEU A 21 10.37 2.14 16.11
CA LEU A 21 10.38 1.37 17.36
C LEU A 21 10.84 2.21 18.55
N VAL A 22 11.88 3.03 18.38
CA VAL A 22 12.33 3.97 19.43
C VAL A 22 11.26 5.02 19.71
N ASP A 23 10.60 5.55 18.69
CA ASP A 23 9.49 6.49 18.88
C ASP A 23 8.28 5.84 19.57
N ALA A 24 8.09 4.53 19.39
CA ALA A 24 7.07 3.76 20.06
C ALA A 24 7.44 3.39 21.52
N GLY A 25 8.65 3.74 21.98
CA GLY A 25 9.08 3.59 23.37
C GLY A 25 10.19 2.57 23.62
N ALA A 26 10.90 2.08 22.59
CA ALA A 26 12.10 1.29 22.81
C ALA A 26 13.19 2.13 23.52
N ASP A 27 13.98 1.51 24.39
CA ASP A 27 15.00 2.21 25.16
C ASP A 27 16.19 2.58 24.27
N ARG A 28 16.23 3.86 23.87
CA ARG A 28 17.30 4.43 23.06
C ARG A 28 18.68 4.29 23.72
N HIS A 29 18.78 4.45 25.04
CA HIS A 29 20.08 4.40 25.72
C HIS A 29 20.65 2.98 25.67
N TYR A 30 19.81 1.99 25.97
CA TYR A 30 20.16 0.58 25.82
C TYR A 30 20.61 0.25 24.39
N ILE A 31 19.88 0.72 23.37
CA ILE A 31 20.23 0.48 21.97
C ILE A 31 21.59 1.10 21.62
N GLU A 32 21.84 2.36 22.00
CA GLU A 32 23.12 3.04 21.74
C GLU A 32 24.28 2.34 22.47
N GLU A 33 24.09 1.92 23.72
CA GLU A 33 25.10 1.19 24.51
C GLU A 33 25.44 -0.15 23.88
N GLU A 34 24.44 -0.94 23.50
CA GLU A 34 24.65 -2.25 22.87
C GLU A 34 25.30 -2.11 21.48
N LEU A 35 24.84 -1.18 20.65
CA LEU A 35 25.44 -0.93 19.34
C LEU A 35 26.91 -0.49 19.44
N SER A 36 27.29 0.23 20.49
CA SER A 36 28.69 0.65 20.71
C SER A 36 29.67 -0.52 20.89
N LYS A 37 29.17 -1.73 21.19
CA LYS A 37 29.97 -2.96 21.26
C LYS A 37 30.43 -3.45 19.89
N ILE A 38 29.83 -2.95 18.80
CA ILE A 38 30.20 -3.27 17.43
C ILE A 38 31.47 -2.48 17.07
N GLN A 39 32.63 -3.03 17.43
CA GLN A 39 33.93 -2.38 17.23
C GLN A 39 34.54 -2.67 15.85
N ILE A 40 33.76 -2.51 14.77
CA ILE A 40 34.28 -2.68 13.40
C ILE A 40 34.69 -1.34 12.78
N GLU A 41 33.87 -0.31 12.94
CA GLU A 41 34.09 1.04 12.42
C GLU A 41 33.49 2.06 13.40
N PRO A 42 34.08 3.26 13.53
CA PRO A 42 33.51 4.32 14.34
C PRO A 42 32.24 4.88 13.69
N PHE A 43 31.15 4.91 14.45
CA PHE A 43 29.90 5.57 14.07
C PHE A 43 29.25 6.23 15.29
N SER A 44 28.30 7.11 15.04
CA SER A 44 27.39 7.64 16.06
C SER A 44 25.98 7.75 15.49
N LEU A 45 24.98 7.80 16.37
CA LEU A 45 23.58 7.93 15.96
C LEU A 45 23.09 9.35 16.21
N GLU A 46 22.58 9.99 15.17
CA GLU A 46 21.84 11.24 15.29
C GLU A 46 20.34 10.94 15.25
N TRP A 47 19.59 11.52 16.20
CA TRP A 47 18.16 11.35 16.29
C TRP A 47 17.48 12.70 16.27
N LYS A 48 16.52 12.85 15.36
CA LYS A 48 15.90 14.14 15.05
C LYS A 48 14.40 13.98 14.94
N ARG A 49 13.64 14.86 15.60
CA ARG A 49 12.21 14.97 15.31
C ARG A 49 12.01 15.76 14.01
N VAL A 50 11.30 15.17 13.06
CA VAL A 50 10.98 15.77 11.76
C VAL A 50 9.47 15.79 11.54
N ASN A 51 9.01 16.71 10.68
CA ASN A 51 7.64 16.71 10.20
C ASN A 51 7.61 16.19 8.75
N LYS A 52 6.89 15.10 8.50
CA LYS A 52 6.62 14.57 7.17
C LYS A 52 5.14 14.79 6.87
N LYS A 53 4.81 15.84 6.10
CA LYS A 53 3.44 16.19 5.71
C LYS A 53 2.42 16.20 6.87
N GLY A 54 2.79 16.83 7.99
CA GLY A 54 1.95 16.94 9.17
C GLY A 54 2.16 15.85 10.22
N ILE A 55 2.82 14.74 9.88
CA ILE A 55 3.17 13.70 10.86
C ILE A 55 4.52 14.02 11.50
N SER A 56 4.51 14.19 12.82
CA SER A 56 5.73 14.25 13.63
C SER A 56 6.31 12.85 13.75
N ALA A 57 7.54 12.65 13.27
CA ALA A 57 8.22 11.36 13.23
C ALA A 57 9.67 11.49 13.70
N LEU A 58 10.23 10.41 14.25
CA LEU A 58 11.65 10.31 14.57
C LEU A 58 12.42 9.95 13.30
N LYS A 59 13.51 10.66 13.03
CA LYS A 59 14.50 10.30 12.02
C LYS A 59 15.76 9.86 12.74
N MET A 60 16.36 8.77 12.28
CA MET A 60 17.65 8.28 12.74
C MET A 60 18.62 8.37 11.57
N ASP A 61 19.80 8.91 11.81
CA ASP A 61 20.89 8.96 10.84
C ASP A 61 22.14 8.35 11.48
N VAL A 62 22.78 7.41 10.78
CA VAL A 62 24.09 6.86 11.16
C VAL A 62 25.18 7.80 10.65
N ILE A 63 25.88 8.45 11.57
CA ILE A 63 26.94 9.41 11.27
C ILE A 63 28.29 8.69 11.32
N LEU A 64 28.94 8.62 10.16
CA LEU A 64 30.24 7.97 9.99
C LEU A 64 31.38 8.96 10.23
N ASP A 65 32.51 8.47 10.73
CA ASP A 65 33.73 9.28 10.88
C ASP A 65 34.30 9.68 9.51
N PRO A 66 34.38 10.99 9.17
CA PRO A 66 34.93 11.44 7.89
C PRO A 66 36.39 11.05 7.66
N HIS A 67 37.13 10.74 8.73
CA HIS A 67 38.54 10.34 8.67
C HIS A 67 38.74 8.84 8.50
N SER A 68 37.67 8.05 8.60
CA SER A 68 37.67 6.59 8.50
C SER A 68 36.64 6.16 7.47
N PRO A 69 36.97 6.15 6.16
CA PRO A 69 36.00 5.82 5.13
C PRO A 69 35.44 4.40 5.35
N PRO A 70 34.12 4.22 5.30
CA PRO A 70 33.49 2.97 5.64
C PRO A 70 33.85 1.87 4.65
N THR A 71 34.02 0.65 5.16
CA THR A 71 34.04 -0.54 4.34
C THR A 71 32.61 -0.80 3.89
N HIS A 72 32.35 -0.60 2.60
CA HIS A 72 31.01 -0.80 2.01
C HIS A 72 30.61 -2.28 1.90
N HIS A 73 31.53 -3.18 2.22
CA HIS A 73 31.54 -4.53 1.70
C HIS A 73 32.00 -5.51 2.78
N ARG A 74 31.12 -6.42 3.19
CA ARG A 74 31.41 -7.46 4.18
C ARG A 74 30.78 -8.78 3.77
N HIS A 75 31.47 -9.87 4.11
CA HIS A 75 30.89 -11.18 3.93
C HIS A 75 29.81 -11.46 4.99
N TYR A 76 28.77 -12.20 4.60
CA TYR A 76 27.74 -12.64 5.53
C TYR A 76 28.34 -13.38 6.74
N SER A 77 29.33 -14.24 6.51
CA SER A 77 30.02 -14.99 7.58
C SER A 77 30.79 -14.09 8.55
N GLU A 78 31.23 -12.90 8.13
CA GLU A 78 31.86 -11.92 9.01
C GLU A 78 30.82 -11.22 9.88
N ILE A 79 29.68 -10.83 9.30
CA ILE A 79 28.57 -10.22 10.05
C ILE A 79 28.07 -11.16 11.14
N VAL A 80 27.86 -12.44 10.81
CA VAL A 80 27.46 -13.45 11.81
C VAL A 80 28.51 -13.59 12.92
N LYS A 81 29.81 -13.54 12.60
CA LYS A 81 30.87 -13.56 13.62
C LYS A 81 30.84 -12.32 14.52
N ILE A 82 30.57 -11.15 13.97
CA ILE A 82 30.43 -9.90 14.73
C ILE A 82 29.27 -10.02 15.72
N ILE A 83 28.08 -10.41 15.24
CA ILE A 83 26.88 -10.56 16.08
C ILE A 83 27.15 -11.52 17.26
N ASN A 84 27.81 -12.65 16.99
CA ASN A 84 28.11 -13.65 18.02
C ASN A 84 29.23 -13.24 19.00
N SER A 85 30.08 -12.27 18.66
CA SER A 85 31.21 -11.85 19.50
C SER A 85 30.91 -10.60 20.34
N CYS A 86 29.90 -9.82 19.99
CA CYS A 86 29.53 -8.58 20.70
C CYS A 86 28.87 -8.80 22.07
N GLY A 87 28.54 -10.05 22.45
CA GLY A 87 27.96 -10.36 23.76
C GLY A 87 26.50 -9.89 23.92
N PHE A 88 25.76 -9.81 22.81
CA PHE A 88 24.32 -9.60 22.83
C PHE A 88 23.60 -10.79 23.50
N ASN A 89 22.38 -10.56 23.99
CA ASN A 89 21.55 -11.65 24.48
C ASN A 89 21.08 -12.57 23.33
N ASP A 90 20.64 -13.78 23.68
CA ASP A 90 20.26 -14.82 22.70
C ASP A 90 19.16 -14.35 21.74
N ARG A 91 18.23 -13.52 22.23
CA ARG A 91 17.12 -13.02 21.44
C ARG A 91 17.57 -12.03 20.37
N VAL A 92 18.46 -11.09 20.72
CA VAL A 92 19.04 -10.13 19.78
C VAL A 92 19.90 -10.83 18.74
N VAL A 93 20.69 -11.83 19.15
CA VAL A 93 21.48 -12.67 18.23
C VAL A 93 20.56 -13.39 17.24
N ALA A 94 19.49 -14.02 17.73
CA ALA A 94 18.54 -14.75 16.89
C ALA A 94 17.82 -13.85 15.88
N LEU A 95 17.29 -12.70 16.33
CA LEU A 95 16.60 -11.74 15.46
C LEU A 95 17.54 -11.15 14.40
N SER A 96 18.72 -10.70 14.81
CA SER A 96 19.71 -10.11 13.88
C SER A 96 20.15 -11.14 12.83
N THR A 97 20.45 -12.37 13.27
CA THR A 97 20.86 -13.45 12.37
C THR A 97 19.73 -13.83 11.40
N ALA A 98 18.49 -13.92 11.87
CA ALA A 98 17.34 -14.24 11.00
C ALA A 98 17.15 -13.20 9.89
N ILE A 99 17.33 -11.91 10.19
CA ILE A 99 17.24 -10.84 9.19
C ILE A 99 18.36 -10.96 8.16
N PHE A 100 19.62 -11.04 8.61
CA PHE A 100 20.76 -11.15 7.69
C PHE A 100 20.73 -12.44 6.88
N GLU A 101 20.26 -13.54 7.45
CA GLU A 101 20.12 -14.83 6.76
C GLU A 101 19.14 -14.70 5.58
N LYS A 102 18.01 -14.02 5.74
CA LYS A 102 17.06 -13.78 4.63
C LYS A 102 17.68 -12.98 3.50
N ILE A 103 18.45 -11.95 3.85
CA ILE A 103 19.18 -11.14 2.87
C ILE A 103 20.24 -12.01 2.18
N ALA A 104 21.03 -12.78 2.94
CA ALA A 104 22.05 -13.67 2.41
C ALA A 104 21.50 -14.74 1.46
N ILE A 105 20.36 -15.37 1.80
CA ILE A 105 19.70 -16.36 0.95
C ILE A 105 19.25 -15.73 -0.38
N ALA A 106 18.69 -14.53 -0.34
CA ALA A 106 18.27 -13.82 -1.54
C ALA A 106 19.48 -13.47 -2.42
N GLU A 107 20.52 -12.87 -1.84
CA GLU A 107 21.74 -12.49 -2.54
C GLU A 107 22.46 -13.71 -3.15
N ALA A 108 22.60 -14.79 -2.39
CA ALA A 108 23.17 -16.05 -2.86
C ALA A 108 22.45 -16.55 -4.13
N LYS A 109 21.12 -16.45 -4.14
CA LYS A 109 20.31 -16.88 -5.28
C LYS A 109 20.41 -15.94 -6.48
N ILE A 110 20.34 -14.62 -6.26
CA ILE A 110 20.45 -13.62 -7.33
C ILE A 110 21.82 -13.69 -8.01
N HIS A 111 22.88 -13.90 -7.24
CA HIS A 111 24.25 -14.02 -7.75
C HIS A 111 24.67 -15.45 -8.11
N ASN A 112 23.82 -16.44 -7.84
CA ASN A 112 24.08 -17.87 -8.06
C ASN A 112 25.40 -18.35 -7.44
N ILE A 113 25.57 -18.05 -6.15
CA ILE A 113 26.74 -18.42 -5.34
C ILE A 113 26.30 -19.12 -4.05
N PRO A 114 27.17 -19.93 -3.41
CA PRO A 114 26.91 -20.45 -2.06
C PRO A 114 26.72 -19.33 -1.04
N ILE A 115 25.81 -19.52 -0.08
CA ILE A 115 25.48 -18.53 0.96
C ILE A 115 26.70 -18.12 1.79
N GLU A 116 27.63 -19.05 2.03
CA GLU A 116 28.84 -18.82 2.82
C GLU A 116 29.82 -17.86 2.13
N THR A 117 29.70 -17.72 0.81
CA THR A 117 30.53 -16.84 -0.03
C THR A 117 29.86 -15.52 -0.35
N VAL A 118 28.63 -15.30 0.13
CA VAL A 118 27.90 -14.05 -0.08
C VAL A 118 28.70 -12.88 0.47
N HIS A 119 28.81 -11.87 -0.39
CA HIS A 119 29.49 -10.62 -0.14
C HIS A 119 28.46 -9.52 -0.34
N PHE A 120 28.08 -8.83 0.74
CA PHE A 120 27.06 -7.80 0.66
C PHE A 120 27.66 -6.51 0.12
N HIS A 121 27.09 -6.00 -0.96
CA HIS A 121 27.56 -4.78 -1.60
C HIS A 121 26.98 -3.53 -0.96
N GLU A 122 25.69 -3.55 -0.63
CA GLU A 122 25.00 -2.41 0.00
C GLU A 122 24.69 -2.70 1.48
N VAL A 123 24.26 -3.93 1.80
CA VAL A 123 23.86 -4.35 3.15
C VAL A 123 25.08 -4.64 4.07
N GLY A 124 26.29 -4.71 3.49
CA GLY A 124 27.53 -4.98 4.23
C GLY A 124 28.15 -3.74 4.89
N ALA A 125 27.62 -2.56 4.57
CA ALA A 125 28.04 -1.30 5.13
C ALA A 125 27.53 -1.14 6.58
N ILE A 126 28.27 -0.35 7.37
CA ILE A 126 28.02 -0.20 8.81
C ILE A 126 26.64 0.39 9.12
N ASP A 127 26.11 1.26 8.27
CA ASP A 127 24.74 1.81 8.35
C ASP A 127 23.68 0.71 8.34
N SER A 128 23.76 -0.22 7.38
CA SER A 128 22.84 -1.36 7.30
C SER A 128 23.01 -2.33 8.48
N ILE A 129 24.24 -2.50 8.98
CA ILE A 129 24.51 -3.34 10.16
C ILE A 129 23.86 -2.76 11.42
N VAL A 130 24.05 -1.46 11.62
CA VAL A 130 23.48 -0.69 12.72
C VAL A 130 21.96 -0.71 12.65
N ASP A 131 21.37 -0.54 11.47
CA ASP A 131 19.93 -0.61 11.26
C ASP A 131 19.35 -1.97 11.69
N VAL A 132 19.89 -3.08 11.17
CA VAL A 132 19.38 -4.43 11.43
C VAL A 132 19.52 -4.82 12.89
N ILE A 133 20.71 -4.63 13.47
CA ILE A 133 20.97 -4.99 14.87
C ILE A 133 20.19 -4.05 15.79
N GLY A 134 20.09 -2.76 15.44
CA GLY A 134 19.29 -1.78 16.18
C GLY A 134 17.81 -2.17 16.23
N VAL A 135 17.24 -2.65 15.13
CA VAL A 135 15.86 -3.17 15.10
C VAL A 135 15.70 -4.37 16.04
N ALA A 136 16.64 -5.32 16.02
CA ALA A 136 16.61 -6.47 16.93
C ALA A 136 16.67 -6.04 18.41
N LEU A 137 17.56 -5.09 18.75
CA LEU A 137 17.68 -4.49 20.08
C LEU A 137 16.41 -3.76 20.50
N ALA A 138 15.78 -3.01 19.59
CA ALA A 138 14.56 -2.27 19.88
C ALA A 138 13.36 -3.21 20.12
N LEU A 139 13.25 -4.30 19.36
CA LEU A 139 12.24 -5.34 19.56
C LEU A 139 12.42 -6.09 20.88
N ASP A 140 13.68 -6.35 21.26
CA ASP A 140 14.05 -6.97 22.54
C ASP A 140 13.73 -6.04 23.72
N SER A 141 14.15 -4.78 23.64
CA SER A 141 13.88 -3.73 24.65
C SER A 141 12.38 -3.51 24.88
N LEU A 142 11.58 -3.58 23.81
CA LEU A 142 10.13 -3.49 23.90
C LEU A 142 9.48 -4.78 24.42
N GLU A 143 10.22 -5.86 24.66
CA GLU A 143 9.69 -7.16 25.11
C GLU A 143 8.52 -7.65 24.22
N VAL A 144 8.62 -7.43 22.91
CA VAL A 144 7.57 -7.84 21.96
C VAL A 144 7.46 -9.36 21.95
N GLU A 145 6.26 -9.95 21.95
CA GLU A 145 6.10 -11.40 21.85
C GLU A 145 5.77 -11.84 20.42
N LYS A 146 5.06 -11.00 19.67
CA LYS A 146 4.68 -11.24 18.28
C LYS A 146 4.86 -10.00 17.41
N ILE A 147 5.34 -10.20 16.19
CA ILE A 147 5.56 -9.14 15.22
C ILE A 147 4.59 -9.35 14.06
N TRP A 148 3.70 -8.40 13.87
CA TRP A 148 2.71 -8.40 12.79
C TRP A 148 3.05 -7.32 11.77
N SER A 149 2.66 -7.51 10.50
CA SER A 149 2.82 -6.48 9.46
C SER A 149 1.57 -6.33 8.61
N SER A 150 1.32 -5.13 8.09
CA SER A 150 0.46 -4.96 6.91
C SER A 150 1.19 -5.48 5.65
N PRO A 151 0.47 -5.75 4.54
CA PRO A 151 1.11 -6.05 3.26
C PRO A 151 2.04 -4.91 2.84
N VAL A 152 3.19 -5.25 2.24
CA VAL A 152 4.30 -4.29 2.08
C VAL A 152 4.34 -3.68 0.68
N PRO A 153 4.27 -2.35 0.52
CA PRO A 153 4.38 -1.70 -0.78
C PRO A 153 5.83 -1.59 -1.21
N LEU A 154 6.19 -2.27 -2.30
CA LEU A 154 7.59 -2.35 -2.73
C LEU A 154 8.04 -1.17 -3.61
N GLY A 155 7.12 -0.57 -4.35
CA GLY A 155 7.41 0.47 -5.35
C GLY A 155 7.48 -0.08 -6.78
N SER A 156 7.81 0.80 -7.73
CA SER A 156 8.03 0.47 -9.14
C SER A 156 9.10 1.35 -9.78
N GLY A 157 9.47 1.10 -11.03
CA GLY A 157 10.46 1.89 -11.76
C GLY A 157 11.86 1.31 -11.68
N THR A 158 12.87 2.16 -11.48
CA THR A 158 14.27 1.74 -11.40
C THR A 158 15.02 2.46 -10.28
N VAL A 159 16.12 1.85 -9.82
CA VAL A 159 17.05 2.38 -8.83
C VAL A 159 18.47 2.22 -9.34
N ARG A 160 19.36 3.16 -8.99
CA ARG A 160 20.80 3.05 -9.26
C ARG A 160 21.50 2.50 -8.02
N CYS A 161 22.18 1.38 -8.18
CA CYS A 161 22.96 0.66 -7.18
C CYS A 161 24.40 0.43 -7.68
N ASP A 162 25.24 -0.19 -6.86
CA ASP A 162 26.61 -0.58 -7.23
C ASP A 162 26.65 -1.52 -8.45
N HIS A 163 25.55 -2.22 -8.71
CA HIS A 163 25.38 -3.12 -9.84
C HIS A 163 24.77 -2.44 -11.08
N GLY A 164 24.69 -1.11 -11.10
CA GLY A 164 24.14 -0.34 -12.20
C GLY A 164 22.70 0.09 -11.96
N ILE A 165 21.83 -0.05 -12.96
CA ILE A 165 20.42 0.33 -12.87
C ILE A 165 19.60 -0.94 -12.74
N TYR A 166 18.93 -1.10 -11.60
CA TYR A 166 18.08 -2.25 -11.29
C TYR A 166 16.60 -1.87 -11.36
N PRO A 167 15.70 -2.84 -11.68
CA PRO A 167 14.27 -2.62 -11.54
C PRO A 167 13.91 -2.41 -10.07
N VAL A 168 12.82 -1.71 -9.82
CA VAL A 168 12.16 -1.66 -8.50
C VAL A 168 10.88 -2.50 -8.58
N PRO A 169 10.67 -3.44 -7.64
CA PRO A 169 11.58 -3.82 -6.55
C PRO A 169 12.90 -4.41 -7.03
N ALA A 170 13.98 -4.12 -6.29
CA ALA A 170 15.28 -4.72 -6.56
C ALA A 170 15.19 -6.26 -6.50
N PRO A 171 15.99 -7.01 -7.28
CA PRO A 171 15.87 -8.46 -7.37
C PRO A 171 15.97 -9.18 -6.02
N ALA A 172 16.90 -8.79 -5.15
CA ALA A 172 17.03 -9.37 -3.80
C ALA A 172 15.83 -9.03 -2.90
N THR A 173 15.34 -7.78 -2.96
CA THR A 173 14.12 -7.35 -2.26
C THR A 173 12.92 -8.21 -2.66
N LEU A 174 12.69 -8.39 -3.97
CA LEU A 174 11.56 -9.20 -4.44
C LEU A 174 11.73 -10.69 -4.11
N GLU A 175 12.96 -11.20 -4.12
CA GLU A 175 13.25 -12.58 -3.73
C GLU A 175 12.92 -12.83 -2.24
N MET A 176 13.28 -11.90 -1.34
CA MET A 176 12.92 -12.00 0.09
C MET A 176 11.41 -11.95 0.32
N MET A 177 10.69 -11.19 -0.49
CA MET A 177 9.24 -11.05 -0.38
C MET A 177 8.45 -12.19 -1.05
N ARG A 178 9.13 -13.20 -1.63
CA ARG A 178 8.49 -14.37 -2.25
C ARG A 178 7.62 -15.12 -1.24
N GLY A 179 6.31 -15.19 -1.51
CA GLY A 179 5.35 -15.87 -0.65
C GLY A 179 4.81 -15.00 0.49
N LEU A 180 5.25 -13.74 0.60
CA LEU A 180 4.77 -12.78 1.59
C LEU A 180 3.78 -11.78 0.96
N PRO A 181 2.79 -11.26 1.70
CA PRO A 181 1.86 -10.26 1.20
C PRO A 181 2.55 -8.94 0.83
N ILE A 182 2.38 -8.53 -0.44
CA ILE A 182 2.80 -7.23 -0.95
C ILE A 182 1.58 -6.33 -1.17
N ALA A 183 1.76 -5.01 -1.08
CA ALA A 183 0.74 -4.01 -1.33
C ALA A 183 1.01 -3.22 -2.62
N PRO A 184 -0.05 -2.72 -3.29
CA PRO A 184 0.12 -1.76 -4.37
C PRO A 184 0.56 -0.40 -3.84
N THR A 185 1.26 0.36 -4.67
CA THR A 185 1.60 1.77 -4.44
C THR A 185 1.67 2.50 -5.76
N SER A 186 1.32 3.79 -5.78
CA SER A 186 1.43 4.64 -6.97
C SER A 186 2.83 5.24 -7.14
N TYR A 187 3.75 4.99 -6.21
CA TYR A 187 5.09 5.58 -6.23
C TYR A 187 6.05 4.77 -7.10
N SER A 188 6.50 5.41 -8.19
CA SER A 188 7.53 4.87 -9.08
C SER A 188 8.95 5.13 -8.56
N MET A 189 9.21 4.65 -7.35
CA MET A 189 10.51 4.65 -6.69
C MET A 189 10.57 3.51 -5.67
N GLU A 190 11.75 3.18 -5.20
CA GLU A 190 11.92 2.21 -4.12
C GLU A 190 11.23 2.69 -2.84
N MET A 191 10.21 1.95 -2.42
CA MET A 191 9.47 2.16 -1.17
C MET A 191 9.92 1.17 -0.08
N THR A 192 10.36 -0.02 -0.48
CA THR A 192 10.96 -1.00 0.43
C THR A 192 12.40 -1.25 0.03
N THR A 193 13.33 -0.91 0.94
CA THR A 193 14.76 -1.19 0.72
C THR A 193 15.06 -2.67 0.96
N PRO A 194 16.21 -3.20 0.49
CA PRO A 194 16.65 -4.56 0.82
C PRO A 194 16.63 -4.84 2.32
N THR A 195 17.12 -3.90 3.15
CA THR A 195 17.10 -4.01 4.61
C THR A 195 15.67 -4.08 5.16
N GLY A 196 14.76 -3.24 4.66
CA GLY A 196 13.36 -3.28 5.06
C GLY A 196 12.66 -4.61 4.72
N ALA A 197 12.91 -5.16 3.53
CA ALA A 197 12.42 -6.48 3.15
C ALA A 197 13.04 -7.61 3.99
N GLY A 198 14.32 -7.49 4.34
CA GLY A 198 15.01 -8.42 5.23
C GLY A 198 14.39 -8.43 6.63
N ILE A 199 14.05 -7.27 7.18
CA ILE A 199 13.34 -7.14 8.46
C ILE A 199 11.99 -7.87 8.37
N ILE A 200 11.18 -7.55 7.36
CA ILE A 200 9.86 -8.18 7.20
C ILE A 200 9.98 -9.69 7.05
N ALA A 201 10.82 -10.18 6.15
CA ALA A 201 10.96 -11.60 5.87
C ALA A 201 11.63 -12.37 7.02
N GLY A 202 12.44 -11.70 7.84
CA GLY A 202 13.22 -12.30 8.91
C GLY A 202 12.47 -12.42 10.22
N VAL A 203 11.62 -11.44 10.58
CA VAL A 203 11.05 -11.38 11.94
C VAL A 203 9.53 -11.27 12.02
N VAL A 204 8.81 -11.03 10.92
CA VAL A 204 7.34 -10.95 10.98
C VAL A 204 6.73 -12.34 11.12
N ASP A 205 5.91 -12.53 12.15
CA ASP A 205 5.17 -13.76 12.42
C ASP A 205 3.91 -13.88 11.54
N GLU A 206 3.15 -12.79 11.41
CA GLU A 206 1.84 -12.80 10.76
C GLU A 206 1.58 -11.51 9.99
N PHE A 207 0.78 -11.62 8.93
CA PHE A 207 0.33 -10.49 8.14
C PHE A 207 -1.17 -10.24 8.33
N SER A 208 -1.54 -8.98 8.51
CA SER A 208 -2.95 -8.56 8.59
C SER A 208 -3.29 -7.66 7.43
N LYS A 209 -4.34 -7.99 6.66
CA LYS A 209 -4.79 -7.20 5.50
C LYS A 209 -5.22 -5.77 5.89
N GLY A 210 -5.71 -5.60 7.11
CA GLY A 210 -6.09 -4.30 7.67
C GLY A 210 -5.43 -4.08 9.03
N PHE A 211 -5.80 -2.99 9.69
CA PHE A 211 -5.32 -2.74 11.04
C PHE A 211 -5.84 -3.85 11.98
N PRO A 212 -4.96 -4.60 12.65
CA PRO A 212 -5.37 -5.74 13.46
C PRO A 212 -6.15 -5.30 14.70
N SER A 213 -7.05 -6.16 15.18
CA SER A 213 -7.73 -5.93 16.46
C SER A 213 -6.76 -6.11 17.62
N MET A 214 -6.46 -5.03 18.32
CA MET A 214 -5.57 -5.00 19.48
C MET A 214 -5.91 -3.83 20.40
N ILE A 215 -5.51 -3.92 21.66
CA ILE A 215 -5.50 -2.79 22.58
C ILE A 215 -4.18 -2.05 22.34
N VAL A 216 -4.25 -0.87 21.73
CA VAL A 216 -3.08 -0.03 21.44
C VAL A 216 -2.54 0.60 22.72
N GLU A 217 -1.23 0.48 22.94
CA GLU A 217 -0.52 1.06 24.09
C GLU A 217 0.31 2.27 23.66
N THR A 218 1.15 2.11 22.63
CA THR A 218 2.00 3.19 22.10
C THR A 218 2.07 3.13 20.57
N ILE A 219 2.39 4.27 19.96
CA ILE A 219 2.55 4.41 18.51
C ILE A 219 3.83 5.20 18.27
N GLY A 220 4.67 4.73 17.36
CA GLY A 220 5.86 5.42 16.90
C GLY A 220 5.87 5.59 15.40
N TYR A 221 6.50 6.67 14.94
CA TYR A 221 6.70 6.95 13.53
C TYR A 221 8.19 7.13 13.22
N GLY A 222 8.70 6.33 12.29
CA GLY A 222 10.06 6.43 11.77
C GLY A 222 10.06 7.09 10.41
N ALA A 223 10.79 8.19 10.25
CA ALA A 223 10.81 8.99 9.04
C ALA A 223 11.85 8.49 8.04
N GLY A 224 11.42 8.27 6.80
CA GLY A 224 12.34 8.02 5.69
C GLY A 224 13.03 9.30 5.23
N THR A 225 14.21 9.14 4.62
CA THR A 225 15.02 10.28 4.17
C THR A 225 14.31 11.12 3.11
N ARG A 226 13.68 10.49 2.11
CA ARG A 226 13.03 11.17 0.98
C ARG A 226 11.71 11.85 1.40
N ASP A 227 11.31 12.90 0.71
CA ASP A 227 9.96 13.46 0.81
C ASP A 227 9.12 12.98 -0.37
N LEU A 228 7.92 12.48 -0.10
CA LEU A 228 7.00 12.02 -1.14
C LEU A 228 5.97 13.13 -1.44
N PRO A 229 5.58 13.34 -2.71
CA PRO A 229 4.69 14.43 -3.11
C PRO A 229 3.31 14.45 -2.44
N ASN A 230 2.71 13.30 -2.13
CA ASN A 230 1.29 13.19 -1.69
C ASN A 230 1.08 12.32 -0.44
N GLN A 231 2.15 11.80 0.18
CA GLN A 231 2.07 10.89 1.31
C GLN A 231 3.22 11.17 2.30
N PRO A 232 3.03 11.09 3.62
CA PRO A 232 4.15 11.17 4.55
C PRO A 232 5.07 9.95 4.38
N ASN A 233 6.36 10.17 4.16
CA ASN A 233 7.35 9.09 4.10
C ASN A 233 7.72 8.62 5.51
N VAL A 234 6.85 7.84 6.12
CA VAL A 234 7.03 7.32 7.48
C VAL A 234 6.59 5.86 7.58
N LEU A 235 7.30 5.08 8.37
CA LEU A 235 6.80 3.80 8.87
C LEU A 235 6.08 4.08 10.18
N ARG A 236 4.89 3.49 10.36
CA ARG A 236 4.19 3.49 11.65
C ARG A 236 4.37 2.14 12.32
N VAL A 237 4.83 2.14 13.56
CA VAL A 237 4.83 0.95 14.43
C VAL A 237 3.85 1.18 15.57
N VAL A 238 3.02 0.18 15.83
CA VAL A 238 2.02 0.20 16.90
C VAL A 238 2.31 -0.91 17.87
N ILE A 239 2.53 -0.55 19.14
CA ILE A 239 2.72 -1.50 20.22
C ILE A 239 1.41 -1.64 20.97
N GLY A 240 1.06 -2.87 21.30
CA GLY A 240 -0.11 -3.14 22.12
C GLY A 240 -0.25 -4.60 22.47
N LYS A 241 -1.46 -5.01 22.84
CA LYS A 241 -1.75 -6.37 23.30
C LYS A 241 -2.97 -6.94 22.58
N THR A 242 -3.02 -8.26 22.44
CA THR A 242 -4.26 -8.91 22.00
C THR A 242 -5.40 -8.61 22.97
N ASP A 243 -6.58 -8.37 22.43
CA ASP A 243 -7.78 -8.20 23.25
C ASP A 243 -8.18 -9.55 23.86
N PRO A 244 -8.17 -9.69 25.20
CA PRO A 244 -8.54 -10.94 25.88
C PRO A 244 -10.02 -11.32 25.72
N PHE A 245 -10.87 -10.44 25.18
CA PHE A 245 -12.29 -10.70 24.93
C PHE A 245 -12.60 -11.22 23.52
N ILE A 246 -11.70 -11.02 22.54
CA ILE A 246 -11.88 -11.53 21.17
C ILE A 246 -11.94 -13.07 21.12
N PRO A 247 -11.13 -13.85 21.87
CA PRO A 247 -11.23 -15.30 21.89
C PRO A 247 -12.55 -15.83 22.48
N LYS A 248 -13.23 -15.07 23.35
CA LYS A 248 -14.46 -15.52 24.03
C LYS A 248 -15.71 -15.46 23.14
N TYR A 249 -15.67 -14.71 22.05
CA TYR A 249 -16.77 -14.57 21.09
C TYR A 249 -16.55 -15.33 19.78
N GLN A 250 -15.43 -16.04 19.63
CA GLN A 250 -15.37 -17.11 18.62
C GLN A 250 -16.31 -18.22 19.07
N VAL A 251 -17.57 -18.12 18.62
CA VAL A 251 -18.59 -19.14 18.80
C VAL A 251 -17.99 -20.47 18.35
N GLN A 252 -17.91 -21.44 19.26
CA GLN A 252 -17.77 -22.83 18.87
C GLN A 252 -18.90 -23.13 17.89
N GLN A 253 -18.58 -23.21 16.60
CA GLN A 253 -19.40 -24.00 15.70
C GLN A 253 -19.23 -25.45 16.17
N GLN A 254 -19.99 -25.81 17.20
CA GLN A 254 -20.34 -27.20 17.39
C GLN A 254 -21.06 -27.62 16.13
N GLU A 255 -20.53 -28.64 15.47
CA GLU A 255 -21.11 -29.29 14.31
C GLU A 255 -22.63 -29.37 14.50
N ILE A 256 -23.37 -28.64 13.68
CA ILE A 256 -24.79 -28.93 13.48
C ILE A 256 -24.79 -30.24 12.70
N GLN A 257 -24.67 -31.36 13.41
CA GLN A 257 -25.10 -32.65 12.91
C GLN A 257 -26.61 -32.55 12.76
N SER A 258 -27.05 -32.08 11.59
CA SER A 258 -28.46 -32.08 11.23
C SER A 258 -28.92 -33.53 11.17
N HIS A 259 -29.66 -33.95 12.19
CA HIS A 259 -30.56 -35.07 12.06
C HIS A 259 -31.53 -34.79 10.92
N GLY A 260 -31.25 -35.39 9.76
CA GLY A 260 -32.23 -35.59 8.72
C GLY A 260 -33.30 -36.54 9.23
N GLN A 261 -34.31 -36.00 9.90
CA GLN A 261 -35.62 -36.63 9.98
C GLN A 261 -36.57 -35.82 9.10
N MET A 262 -36.74 -36.32 7.88
CA MET A 262 -37.87 -35.97 7.03
C MET A 262 -39.16 -36.28 7.78
N GLN A 263 -39.91 -35.25 8.14
CA GLN A 263 -41.34 -35.38 8.40
C GLN A 263 -42.05 -34.69 7.24
N GLU A 264 -42.64 -35.50 6.38
CA GLU A 264 -43.61 -35.06 5.38
C GLU A 264 -44.79 -34.42 6.10
N HIS A 265 -45.00 -33.13 5.86
CA HIS A 265 -46.25 -32.46 6.19
C HIS A 265 -47.04 -32.26 4.89
N GLU A 266 -48.14 -33.01 4.77
CA GLU A 266 -49.15 -32.78 3.74
C GLU A 266 -49.81 -31.41 3.97
N HIS A 267 -49.54 -30.47 3.06
CA HIS A 267 -50.25 -29.18 3.02
C HIS A 267 -51.48 -29.30 2.12
N HIS A 268 -52.66 -29.32 2.73
CA HIS A 268 -53.93 -29.09 2.05
C HIS A 268 -53.98 -27.64 1.53
N HIS A 269 -53.65 -27.44 0.25
CA HIS A 269 -53.84 -26.15 -0.41
C HIS A 269 -55.33 -25.92 -0.70
N LYS A 270 -55.89 -24.90 -0.05
CA LYS A 270 -57.16 -24.30 -0.45
C LYS A 270 -56.84 -23.22 -1.47
N GLU A 271 -57.33 -23.42 -2.69
CA GLU A 271 -57.15 -22.55 -3.84
C GLU A 271 -57.57 -21.10 -3.53
N HIS A 272 -56.65 -20.17 -3.77
CA HIS A 272 -56.98 -18.80 -4.13
C HIS A 272 -56.14 -18.43 -5.33
N GLY A 273 -56.77 -18.46 -6.50
CA GLY A 273 -56.19 -17.97 -7.75
C GLY A 273 -56.21 -16.45 -7.78
N HIS A 274 -55.06 -15.86 -8.10
CA HIS A 274 -55.01 -14.54 -8.71
C HIS A 274 -54.09 -14.59 -9.92
N ASP A 275 -54.75 -14.38 -11.06
CA ASP A 275 -54.20 -14.13 -12.39
C ASP A 275 -53.68 -12.69 -12.44
N HIS A 276 -52.43 -12.50 -12.86
CA HIS A 276 -51.95 -11.21 -13.34
C HIS A 276 -51.05 -11.42 -14.56
N SER A 277 -51.69 -11.34 -15.73
CA SER A 277 -51.07 -11.06 -17.02
C SER A 277 -50.54 -9.63 -17.09
N HIS A 278 -49.24 -9.45 -17.37
CA HIS A 278 -48.72 -8.21 -17.96
C HIS A 278 -47.83 -8.54 -19.15
N GLY A 279 -48.37 -8.29 -20.33
CA GLY A 279 -47.61 -8.24 -21.58
C GLY A 279 -47.08 -6.83 -21.80
N HIS A 280 -45.83 -6.75 -22.24
CA HIS A 280 -45.34 -5.58 -22.95
C HIS A 280 -44.68 -6.03 -24.25
N ASP A 281 -45.22 -5.48 -25.32
CA ASP A 281 -44.83 -5.62 -26.70
C ASP A 281 -43.96 -4.41 -27.05
N HIS A 282 -42.77 -4.64 -27.61
CA HIS A 282 -41.98 -3.59 -28.27
C HIS A 282 -41.24 -4.21 -29.45
N GLY A 283 -41.93 -4.23 -30.60
CA GLY A 283 -41.31 -4.37 -31.89
C GLY A 283 -40.64 -3.08 -32.32
N HIS A 284 -39.37 -3.17 -32.72
CA HIS A 284 -38.75 -2.20 -33.59
C HIS A 284 -38.02 -2.94 -34.72
N SER A 285 -38.58 -2.81 -35.91
CA SER A 285 -37.98 -3.15 -37.19
C SER A 285 -37.13 -1.97 -37.67
N HIS A 286 -35.89 -2.24 -38.08
CA HIS A 286 -35.15 -1.34 -38.96
C HIS A 286 -34.52 -2.14 -40.08
N ASP A 287 -35.01 -1.88 -41.29
CA ASP A 287 -34.40 -2.20 -42.57
C ASP A 287 -33.31 -1.17 -42.91
N HIS A 288 -32.58 -1.45 -44.00
CA HIS A 288 -31.69 -0.62 -44.85
C HIS A 288 -30.31 -1.25 -44.99
N GLU A 289 -30.09 -2.06 -46.02
CA GLU A 289 -29.73 -1.69 -47.41
C GLU A 289 -28.25 -1.29 -47.55
N HIS A 290 -27.51 -2.18 -48.22
CA HIS A 290 -26.12 -2.02 -48.59
C HIS A 290 -26.03 -1.35 -49.96
N ASP A 291 -25.20 -0.31 -50.08
CA ASP A 291 -24.66 0.13 -51.36
C ASP A 291 -23.13 -0.05 -51.38
N HIS A 292 -22.66 -0.73 -52.41
CA HIS A 292 -21.25 -0.83 -52.77
C HIS A 292 -21.00 0.08 -53.97
N ASP A 293 -19.97 0.91 -53.91
CA ASP A 293 -19.38 1.48 -55.11
C ASP A 293 -17.85 1.28 -55.13
N HIS A 294 -17.34 0.93 -56.31
CA HIS A 294 -15.94 0.73 -56.63
C HIS A 294 -15.54 1.76 -57.68
N SER A 295 -14.49 2.53 -57.41
CA SER A 295 -13.76 3.20 -58.50
C SER A 295 -12.27 3.38 -58.18
N HIS A 296 -11.44 2.98 -59.14
CA HIS A 296 -9.98 3.14 -59.17
C HIS A 296 -9.57 4.41 -59.95
N GLY A 297 -8.55 5.10 -59.43
CA GLY A 297 -7.42 5.68 -60.18
C GLY A 297 -7.55 7.09 -60.78
N HIS A 298 -6.80 8.07 -60.27
CA HIS A 298 -5.54 8.59 -60.86
C HIS A 298 -5.01 9.83 -60.10
N ASP A 299 -3.68 9.96 -60.07
CA ASP A 299 -2.89 11.11 -59.60
C ASP A 299 -3.24 12.42 -60.34
N HIS A 300 -3.21 13.55 -59.63
CA HIS A 300 -2.45 14.75 -60.00
C HIS A 300 -2.40 15.77 -58.85
N SER A 301 -1.26 16.44 -58.78
CA SER A 301 -0.86 17.52 -57.86
C SER A 301 -1.66 18.81 -58.04
N HIS A 302 -2.01 19.49 -56.92
CA HIS A 302 -1.85 20.94 -56.75
C HIS A 302 -2.04 21.40 -55.28
N ASP A 303 -1.53 22.60 -55.05
CA ASP A 303 -1.27 23.31 -53.80
C ASP A 303 -2.50 24.08 -53.29
N HIS A 304 -2.77 24.02 -51.98
CA HIS A 304 -3.10 25.14 -51.07
C HIS A 304 -4.03 24.78 -49.90
N GLY A 305 -3.71 25.36 -48.73
CA GLY A 305 -4.67 25.80 -47.71
C GLY A 305 -5.04 24.77 -46.65
N HIS A 306 -4.30 24.74 -45.53
CA HIS A 306 -4.75 24.04 -44.33
C HIS A 306 -5.95 24.77 -43.71
N SER A 307 -7.11 24.12 -43.73
CA SER A 307 -8.19 24.38 -42.78
C SER A 307 -8.05 23.36 -41.63
N HIS A 308 -8.17 23.85 -40.40
CA HIS A 308 -8.23 22.99 -39.22
C HIS A 308 -9.68 22.55 -39.02
N ASP A 309 -9.91 21.25 -39.00
CA ASP A 309 -11.13 20.65 -38.49
C ASP A 309 -11.00 20.46 -36.97
N HIS A 310 -12.03 20.83 -36.23
CA HIS A 310 -12.13 20.59 -34.79
C HIS A 310 -13.36 19.71 -34.57
N SER A 311 -13.13 18.42 -34.33
CA SER A 311 -14.16 17.55 -33.78
C SER A 311 -14.41 17.93 -32.33
N HIS A 312 -15.67 18.26 -32.01
CA HIS A 312 -16.14 18.38 -30.64
C HIS A 312 -17.06 17.20 -30.34
N GLU A 313 -16.60 16.29 -29.48
CA GLU A 313 -17.44 15.27 -28.88
C GLU A 313 -18.38 15.93 -27.86
N HIS A 314 -19.69 15.74 -28.05
CA HIS A 314 -20.69 16.07 -27.04
C HIS A 314 -21.28 14.78 -26.48
N SER A 315 -20.90 14.43 -25.25
CA SER A 315 -21.60 13.40 -24.50
C SER A 315 -22.86 13.98 -23.85
N HIS A 316 -24.00 13.34 -24.11
CA HIS A 316 -25.24 13.59 -23.38
C HIS A 316 -25.54 12.39 -22.49
N GLY A 317 -25.31 12.56 -21.18
CA GLY A 317 -25.72 11.59 -20.18
C GLY A 317 -27.17 11.79 -19.79
N HIS A 318 -28.01 10.77 -19.98
CA HIS A 318 -29.31 10.69 -19.33
C HIS A 318 -29.18 9.95 -17.99
N SER A 319 -29.79 10.51 -16.95
CA SER A 319 -29.89 9.87 -15.63
C SER A 319 -31.33 9.44 -15.40
N HIS A 320 -31.53 8.15 -15.11
CA HIS A 320 -32.78 7.64 -14.57
C HIS A 320 -32.52 7.09 -13.17
N GLY A 321 -33.31 7.56 -12.20
CA GLY A 321 -33.31 7.10 -10.83
C GLY A 321 -34.52 6.24 -10.56
N HIS A 322 -34.31 5.09 -9.92
CA HIS A 322 -35.39 4.30 -9.32
C HIS A 322 -35.23 4.30 -7.80
N GLU A 323 -36.34 4.51 -7.09
CA GLU A 323 -36.42 4.36 -5.64
C GLU A 323 -37.00 2.99 -5.30
N HIS A 324 -36.31 2.24 -4.45
CA HIS A 324 -36.87 1.06 -3.80
C HIS A 324 -36.88 1.29 -2.28
N THR A 325 -38.02 1.00 -1.66
CA THR A 325 -38.22 1.01 -0.21
C THR A 325 -38.26 -0.43 0.28
N HIS A 326 -37.40 -0.75 1.24
CA HIS A 326 -37.46 -2.02 1.97
C HIS A 326 -37.72 -1.74 3.45
N GLU A 327 -38.73 -2.39 4.01
CA GLU A 327 -38.95 -2.45 5.45
C GLU A 327 -38.18 -3.64 6.01
N GLN A 328 -37.25 -3.38 6.95
CA GLN A 328 -36.51 -4.41 7.65
C GLN A 328 -36.68 -4.23 9.15
N GLU A 329 -37.26 -5.23 9.82
CA GLU A 329 -37.48 -5.21 11.26
C GLU A 329 -36.23 -5.71 12.02
N HIS A 330 -35.69 -4.90 12.92
CA HIS A 330 -34.63 -5.29 13.85
C HIS A 330 -35.04 -4.99 15.30
N SER A 331 -34.92 -6.00 16.18
CA SER A 331 -35.18 -5.88 17.60
C SER A 331 -33.92 -5.45 18.36
N HIS A 332 -33.97 -4.32 19.07
CA HIS A 332 -32.89 -3.88 19.97
C HIS A 332 -33.30 -3.96 21.45
N LEU A 333 -32.41 -4.49 22.30
CA LEU A 333 -32.55 -4.48 23.76
C LEU A 333 -31.86 -3.25 24.34
N ARG A 334 -32.61 -2.33 24.94
CA ARG A 334 -32.06 -1.22 25.76
C ARG A 334 -32.17 -1.53 27.25
N ASN A 335 -31.09 -1.28 27.96
CA ASN A 335 -31.01 -1.37 29.42
C ASN A 335 -31.72 -0.16 30.05
N LEU A 336 -32.72 -0.43 30.88
CA LEU A 336 -33.25 0.52 31.86
C LEU A 336 -32.85 0.01 33.24
N ASP A 337 -32.22 0.89 34.00
CA ASP A 337 -31.76 0.63 35.36
C ASP A 337 -32.89 0.05 36.21
N GLN A 338 -32.58 -1.02 36.96
CA GLN A 338 -33.48 -1.90 37.70
C GLN A 338 -34.24 -2.98 36.88
N GLY A 339 -33.49 -3.92 36.29
CA GLY A 339 -33.81 -5.36 36.34
C GLY A 339 -35.07 -5.90 35.64
N ARG A 340 -35.69 -5.15 34.70
CA ARG A 340 -36.77 -5.68 33.84
C ARG A 340 -36.59 -5.21 32.39
N PHE A 341 -36.31 -6.16 31.49
CA PHE A 341 -36.30 -5.91 30.04
C PHE A 341 -37.73 -5.85 29.49
N ARG A 342 -38.02 -4.87 28.64
CA ARG A 342 -39.27 -4.78 27.87
C ARG A 342 -38.89 -4.65 26.39
N MET A 343 -39.39 -5.54 25.54
CA MET A 343 -39.26 -5.40 24.08
C MET A 343 -40.12 -4.22 23.63
N ILE A 344 -39.52 -3.28 22.90
CA ILE A 344 -40.22 -2.20 22.20
C ILE A 344 -39.81 -2.32 20.74
N GLU A 345 -40.78 -2.63 19.90
CA GLU A 345 -40.65 -2.61 18.44
C GLU A 345 -40.79 -1.17 17.97
N GLN A 346 -39.79 -0.65 17.25
CA GLN A 346 -39.91 0.60 16.51
C GLN A 346 -39.54 0.33 15.05
N PRO A 347 -40.46 0.58 14.10
CA PRO A 347 -40.12 0.48 12.69
C PRO A 347 -39.22 1.66 12.28
N HIS A 348 -38.19 1.36 11.50
CA HIS A 348 -37.38 2.36 10.80
C HIS A 348 -37.41 2.04 9.32
N SER A 349 -37.67 3.04 8.48
CA SER A 349 -37.62 2.92 7.03
C SER A 349 -36.30 3.49 6.50
N HIS A 350 -35.56 2.72 5.70
CA HIS A 350 -34.40 3.21 4.96
C HIS A 350 -34.71 3.24 3.46
N SER A 351 -34.42 4.37 2.82
CA SER A 351 -34.49 4.54 1.37
C SER A 351 -33.08 4.56 0.78
N HIS A 352 -32.81 3.69 -0.19
CA HIS A 352 -31.58 3.74 -0.98
C HIS A 352 -31.91 4.11 -2.42
N SER A 353 -31.22 5.12 -2.95
CA SER A 353 -31.29 5.53 -4.36
C SER A 353 -30.00 5.10 -5.07
N HIS A 354 -30.10 4.30 -6.12
CA HIS A 354 -28.99 4.03 -7.03
C HIS A 354 -29.23 4.72 -8.37
N ALA A 355 -28.19 5.37 -8.90
CA ALA A 355 -28.18 5.96 -10.23
C ALA A 355 -27.11 5.23 -11.06
N HIS A 356 -27.51 4.73 -12.23
CA HIS A 356 -26.59 4.19 -13.25
C HIS A 356 -26.56 5.15 -14.44
N SER A 357 -25.36 5.47 -14.91
CA SER A 357 -25.12 6.27 -16.12
C SER A 357 -24.59 5.36 -17.22
N HIS A 358 -25.29 5.27 -18.33
CA HIS A 358 -24.80 4.67 -19.57
C HIS A 358 -24.52 5.79 -20.58
N THR A 359 -23.41 5.65 -21.32
CA THR A 359 -23.00 6.52 -22.42
C THR A 359 -23.05 5.71 -23.70
N ASP A 360 -23.94 6.06 -24.62
CA ASP A 360 -23.99 5.52 -25.97
C ASP A 360 -23.46 6.58 -26.94
N ASP A 361 -22.45 6.23 -27.73
CA ASP A 361 -21.82 7.09 -28.73
C ASP A 361 -22.54 6.94 -30.08
N HIS A 362 -23.07 8.05 -30.62
CA HIS A 362 -23.61 8.11 -31.97
C HIS A 362 -23.04 9.31 -32.73
N ASP A 363 -22.31 9.02 -33.81
CA ASP A 363 -21.81 10.00 -34.77
C ASP A 363 -22.94 10.44 -35.72
N ALA A 364 -23.22 11.73 -35.77
CA ALA A 364 -24.11 12.32 -36.77
C ALA A 364 -23.46 13.59 -37.35
N ASP A 365 -23.06 13.50 -38.62
CA ASP A 365 -22.50 14.61 -39.40
C ASP A 365 -23.62 15.60 -39.80
N HIS A 366 -23.47 16.87 -39.41
CA HIS A 366 -24.27 17.96 -39.96
C HIS A 366 -23.39 19.13 -40.41
N ASP A 367 -23.54 19.46 -41.69
CA ASP A 367 -22.74 20.43 -42.44
C ASP A 367 -23.40 21.82 -42.41
N HIS A 368 -22.72 22.85 -41.91
CA HIS A 368 -23.22 24.24 -41.92
C HIS A 368 -22.19 25.23 -42.46
N HIS A 369 -22.55 25.86 -43.59
CA HIS A 369 -21.82 26.95 -44.25
C HIS A 369 -22.08 28.32 -43.60
N HIS A 370 -21.02 29.09 -43.31
CA HIS A 370 -21.09 30.55 -43.15
C HIS A 370 -19.90 31.29 -43.78
N LYS A 371 -20.18 32.47 -44.36
CA LYS A 371 -19.32 33.31 -45.21
C LYS A 371 -19.07 34.71 -44.61
N HIS A 372 -17.83 35.20 -44.77
CA HIS A 372 -17.29 36.60 -44.78
C HIS A 372 -17.33 37.44 -43.47
N ASP A 373 -16.41 38.38 -43.17
CA ASP A 373 -15.55 39.27 -43.99
C ASP A 373 -14.39 39.90 -43.14
N PRO A 374 -13.19 40.23 -43.68
CA PRO A 374 -12.11 40.89 -42.92
C PRO A 374 -11.81 42.33 -43.40
N SER A 375 -11.82 43.30 -42.49
CA SER A 375 -11.01 44.52 -42.64
C SER A 375 -10.86 45.28 -41.31
N LEU A 376 -9.60 45.50 -40.88
CA LEU A 376 -9.03 46.81 -40.58
C LEU A 376 -7.59 46.68 -40.05
N HIS A 377 -6.68 47.34 -40.78
CA HIS A 377 -5.26 47.55 -40.51
C HIS A 377 -5.01 48.57 -39.38
N GLY A 378 -3.84 48.46 -38.73
CA GLY A 378 -3.18 49.55 -38.01
C GLY A 378 -1.80 49.15 -37.46
N GLN A 379 -0.74 49.64 -38.11
CA GLN A 379 0.70 49.38 -37.86
C GLN A 379 1.34 50.37 -36.85
N CYS A 380 2.62 50.06 -36.53
CA CYS A 380 3.73 50.88 -35.97
C CYS A 380 3.92 50.85 -34.44
N THR A 381 5.12 50.70 -33.84
CA THR A 381 6.53 50.71 -34.32
C THR A 381 7.48 50.23 -33.19
N ASP A 382 8.70 49.86 -33.61
CA ASP A 382 9.86 49.24 -32.96
C ASP A 382 10.66 50.01 -31.85
N ILE A 383 11.20 49.24 -30.86
CA ILE A 383 12.62 49.07 -30.36
C ILE A 383 13.40 50.33 -29.81
N PRO A 384 14.49 50.31 -28.96
CA PRO A 384 15.30 49.27 -28.24
C PRO A 384 15.61 49.50 -26.71
N PRO A 385 16.41 48.59 -26.08
CA PRO A 385 16.76 48.56 -24.65
C PRO A 385 18.13 49.16 -24.30
N ASP A 386 18.40 49.46 -23.01
CA ASP A 386 19.76 49.40 -22.46
C ASP A 386 19.90 49.41 -20.91
N LEU A 387 21.00 48.75 -20.48
CA LEU A 387 21.88 49.00 -19.31
C LEU A 387 21.60 48.48 -17.87
N LYS A 388 22.31 47.38 -17.57
CA LYS A 388 23.34 47.17 -16.50
C LYS A 388 23.13 47.77 -15.09
N GLN A 389 23.03 46.89 -14.09
CA GLN A 389 24.07 46.68 -13.06
C GLN A 389 23.90 45.32 -12.38
#